data_AF-A0A1V4KL81-F1
#
_entry.id   AF-A0A1V4KL81-F1
#
_cell.length_a   1.000
_cell.length_b   1.000
_cell.length_c   1.000
_cell.angle_alpha   90.00
_cell.angle_beta   90.00
_cell.angle_gamma   90.00
#
_symmetry.space_group_name_H-M   'P 1'
#
loop_
_entity.id
_entity.type
_entity.pdbx_description
1 polymer ?
#
loop_
_entity_poly.entity_id
_entity_poly.type
_entity_poly.pdbx_seq_one_letter_code
_entity_poly.pdbx_strand_id
1 'polypeptide(L)'
;MEFHTKNPRFPGNLQMSDRQLDEAGENDVNNFFQLTVEMFDYLECELNLFQTVFSSLDMSRSVSVTAAGQCRLAPLIQVILDCSHLYDYTVKLLFKLHSCLPADTLQGHRDRFLEQFRK
;
A
#
# COMPACT_ATOMS: atom_id res chain seq x y z
N MET A 1 5.77 -11.64 -1.57
CA MET A 1 4.57 -10.97 -1.04
C MET A 1 3.62 -12.00 -0.49
N GLU A 2 3.33 -11.97 0.81
CA GLU A 2 2.42 -12.93 1.48
C GLU A 2 0.98 -12.41 1.63
N PHE A 3 0.74 -11.13 1.31
CA PHE A 3 -0.54 -10.44 1.55
C PHE A 3 -1.74 -11.18 0.93
N HIS A 4 -1.70 -11.46 -0.38
CA HIS A 4 -2.81 -12.14 -1.07
C HIS A 4 -2.97 -13.61 -0.68
N THR A 5 -1.92 -14.25 -0.16
CA THR A 5 -2.02 -15.61 0.40
C THR A 5 -2.78 -15.61 1.72
N LYS A 6 -2.56 -14.59 2.56
CA LYS A 6 -3.29 -14.39 3.83
C LYS A 6 -4.69 -13.81 3.60
N ASN A 7 -4.86 -12.99 2.57
CA ASN A 7 -6.09 -12.25 2.28
C ASN A 7 -6.61 -12.55 0.85
N PRO A 8 -7.11 -13.76 0.57
CA PRO A 8 -7.52 -14.17 -0.78
C PRO A 8 -8.75 -13.42 -1.31
N ARG A 9 -9.44 -12.64 -0.47
CA ARG A 9 -10.57 -11.78 -0.87
C ARG A 9 -10.11 -10.54 -1.65
N PHE A 10 -8.84 -10.13 -1.50
CA PHE A 10 -8.31 -8.96 -2.20
C PHE A 10 -7.92 -9.34 -3.63
N PRO A 11 -8.50 -8.68 -4.64
CA PRO A 11 -8.14 -8.92 -6.03
C PRO A 11 -6.70 -8.44 -6.28
N GLY A 12 -6.04 -9.03 -7.28
CA GLY A 12 -4.64 -8.72 -7.59
C GLY A 12 -4.40 -7.27 -8.07
N ASN A 13 -5.43 -6.58 -8.54
CA ASN A 13 -5.37 -5.15 -8.90
C ASN A 13 -5.84 -4.24 -7.77
N LEU A 14 -6.09 -4.79 -6.58
CA LEU A 14 -6.54 -4.08 -5.38
C LEU A 14 -7.81 -3.24 -5.57
N GLN A 15 -8.65 -3.49 -6.58
CA GLN A 15 -9.89 -2.74 -6.76
C GLN A 15 -11.04 -3.32 -5.94
N MET A 16 -11.37 -2.66 -4.84
CA MET A 16 -12.47 -3.03 -3.96
C MET A 16 -13.32 -1.81 -3.59
N SER A 17 -14.60 -2.04 -3.37
CA SER A 17 -15.49 -1.05 -2.74
C SER A 17 -15.27 -1.00 -1.23
N ASP A 18 -15.68 0.11 -0.61
CA ASP A 18 -15.61 0.29 0.86
C ASP A 18 -16.32 -0.84 1.61
N ARG A 19 -17.46 -1.29 1.08
CA ARG A 19 -18.21 -2.42 1.64
C ARG A 19 -17.39 -3.71 1.62
N GLN A 20 -16.68 -3.99 0.53
CA GLN A 20 -15.85 -5.19 0.43
C GLN A 20 -14.63 -5.11 1.35
N LEU A 21 -14.07 -3.91 1.56
CA LEU A 21 -13.00 -3.68 2.53
C LEU A 21 -13.49 -3.94 3.97
N ASP A 22 -14.70 -3.49 4.30
CA ASP A 22 -15.34 -3.76 5.59
C ASP A 22 -15.61 -5.26 5.80
N GLU A 23 -16.11 -5.95 4.77
CA GLU A 23 -16.34 -7.40 4.77
C GLU A 23 -15.01 -8.17 4.89
N ALA A 24 -13.90 -7.64 4.37
CA ALA A 24 -12.57 -8.26 4.50
C ALA A 24 -12.06 -8.28 5.95
N GLY A 25 -12.36 -7.26 6.74
CA GLY A 25 -12.06 -7.25 8.19
C GLY A 25 -13.10 -7.95 9.06
N GLU A 26 -14.12 -8.58 8.47
CA GLU A 26 -15.13 -9.39 9.17
C GLU A 26 -15.85 -8.68 10.32
N ASN A 27 -15.91 -7.34 10.28
CA ASN A 27 -16.41 -6.50 11.36
C ASN A 27 -15.72 -6.70 12.72
N ASP A 28 -14.51 -7.29 12.75
CA ASP A 28 -13.71 -7.48 13.95
C ASP A 28 -12.57 -6.45 13.99
N VAL A 29 -12.47 -5.73 15.11
CA VAL A 29 -11.46 -4.69 15.30
C VAL A 29 -10.03 -5.24 15.23
N ASN A 30 -9.81 -6.48 15.70
CA ASN A 30 -8.49 -7.12 15.64
C ASN A 30 -8.11 -7.45 14.21
N ASN A 31 -9.07 -7.88 13.39
CA ASN A 31 -8.86 -8.13 11.97
C ASN A 31 -8.54 -6.83 11.23
N PHE A 32 -9.25 -5.73 11.49
CA PHE A 32 -8.89 -4.42 10.92
C PHE A 32 -7.51 -3.95 11.38
N PHE A 33 -7.16 -4.19 12.63
CA PHE A 33 -5.87 -3.81 13.20
C PHE A 33 -4.73 -4.54 12.48
N GLN A 34 -4.86 -5.86 12.33
CA GLN A 34 -3.89 -6.70 11.63
C GLN A 34 -3.86 -6.39 10.13
N LEU A 35 -5.01 -6.25 9.48
CA LEU A 35 -5.10 -5.90 8.07
C LEU A 35 -4.38 -4.58 7.77
N THR A 36 -4.50 -3.58 8.65
CA THR A 36 -3.80 -2.30 8.48
C THR A 36 -2.28 -2.46 8.55
N VAL A 37 -1.77 -3.33 9.45
CA VAL A 37 -0.34 -3.65 9.53
C VAL A 37 0.14 -4.30 8.23
N GLU A 38 -0.62 -5.26 7.72
CA GLU A 38 -0.29 -5.97 6.47
C GLU A 38 -0.34 -5.04 5.25
N MET A 39 -1.27 -4.08 5.22
CA MET A 39 -1.33 -3.04 4.19
C MET A 39 -0.13 -2.10 4.24
N PHE A 40 0.35 -1.74 5.43
CA PHE A 40 1.59 -0.98 5.56
C PHE A 40 2.79 -1.77 5.06
N ASP A 41 2.88 -3.07 5.36
CA ASP A 41 3.99 -3.91 4.86
C ASP A 41 3.96 -4.02 3.32
N TYR A 42 2.77 -4.11 2.73
CA TYR A 42 2.59 -4.09 1.28
C TYR A 42 3.05 -2.74 0.70
N LEU A 43 2.53 -1.62 1.22
CA LEU A 43 2.88 -0.28 0.74
C LEU A 43 4.39 -0.02 0.84
N GLU A 44 5.05 -0.48 1.90
CA GLU A 44 6.50 -0.38 2.04
C GLU A 44 7.25 -1.19 0.97
N CYS A 45 6.77 -2.39 0.64
CA CYS A 45 7.36 -3.20 -0.42
C CYS A 45 7.28 -2.48 -1.78
N GLU A 46 6.13 -1.88 -2.10
CA GLU A 46 5.91 -1.13 -3.34
C GLU A 46 6.78 0.13 -3.41
N LEU A 47 6.87 0.91 -2.33
CA LEU A 47 7.73 2.10 -2.26
C LEU A 47 9.22 1.74 -2.40
N ASN A 48 9.66 0.63 -1.80
CA ASN A 48 11.03 0.15 -1.95
C ASN A 48 11.32 -0.32 -3.39
N LEU A 49 10.35 -0.97 -4.04
CA LEU A 49 10.45 -1.35 -5.45
C LEU A 49 10.55 -0.10 -6.33
N PHE A 50 9.70 0.90 -6.10
CA PHE A 50 9.77 2.19 -6.80
C PHE A 50 11.16 2.80 -6.67
N GLN A 51 11.66 2.95 -5.44
CA GLN A 51 12.97 3.55 -5.18
C GLN A 51 14.12 2.78 -5.85
N THR A 52 14.07 1.45 -5.82
CA THR A 52 15.09 0.59 -6.44
C THR A 52 15.11 0.75 -7.96
N VAL A 53 13.95 0.68 -8.60
CA VAL A 53 13.83 0.82 -10.05
C VAL A 53 14.21 2.25 -10.47
N PHE A 54 13.70 3.26 -9.78
CA PHE A 54 13.98 4.66 -10.07
C PHE A 54 15.47 5.01 -9.94
N SER A 55 16.14 4.49 -8.90
CA SER A 55 17.59 4.68 -8.71
C SER A 55 18.45 3.98 -9.79
N SER A 56 17.89 2.98 -10.48
CA SER A 56 18.57 2.31 -11.59
C SER A 56 18.56 3.11 -12.90
N LEU A 57 17.77 4.18 -12.98
CA LEU A 57 17.61 4.98 -14.19
C LEU A 57 18.66 6.09 -14.26
N ASP A 58 19.33 6.20 -15.42
CA ASP A 58 20.19 7.35 -15.72
C ASP A 58 19.34 8.54 -16.18
N MET A 59 19.01 9.43 -15.25
CA MET A 59 18.15 10.59 -15.48
C MET A 59 18.77 11.66 -16.42
N SER A 60 20.06 11.54 -16.76
CA SER A 60 20.70 12.42 -17.74
C SER A 60 20.34 12.08 -19.19
N ARG A 61 19.71 10.92 -19.41
CA ARG A 61 19.26 10.44 -20.72
C ARG A 61 17.74 10.54 -20.82
N SER A 62 17.22 10.66 -22.04
CA SER A 62 15.78 10.61 -22.32
C SER A 62 15.25 9.16 -22.22
N VAL A 63 15.29 8.61 -21.01
CA VAL A 63 14.88 7.23 -20.66
C VAL A 63 13.46 6.94 -21.13
N SER A 64 12.56 7.93 -21.03
CA SER A 64 11.15 7.82 -21.40
C SER A 64 10.86 7.60 -22.89
N VAL A 65 11.84 7.72 -23.79
CA VAL A 65 11.62 7.48 -25.24
C VAL A 65 12.42 6.29 -25.79
N THR A 66 13.28 5.68 -24.96
CA THR A 66 14.05 4.50 -25.36
C THR A 66 13.31 3.22 -24.99
N ALA A 67 13.43 2.17 -25.81
CA ALA A 67 12.82 0.87 -25.51
C ALA A 67 13.32 0.28 -24.17
N ALA A 68 14.62 0.43 -23.89
CA ALA A 68 15.22 -0.01 -22.63
C ALA A 68 14.68 0.76 -21.42
N GLY A 69 14.48 2.07 -21.55
CA GLY A 69 13.91 2.88 -20.49
C GLY A 69 12.42 2.60 -20.26
N GLN A 70 11.63 2.45 -21.32
CA GLN A 70 10.22 2.03 -21.23
C GLN A 70 10.06 0.67 -20.54
N CYS A 71 10.93 -0.30 -20.85
CA CYS A 71 10.94 -1.60 -20.17
C CYS A 71 11.17 -1.48 -18.64
N ARG A 72 12.03 -0.54 -18.22
CA ARG A 72 12.26 -0.27 -16.78
C ARG A 72 11.16 0.55 -16.13
N LEU A 73 10.49 1.45 -16.88
CA LEU A 73 9.42 2.29 -16.37
C LEU A 73 8.07 1.57 -16.30
N ALA A 74 7.81 0.59 -17.18
CA ALA A 74 6.52 -0.11 -17.25
C ALA A 74 6.05 -0.70 -15.90
N PRO A 75 6.92 -1.33 -15.07
CA PRO A 75 6.53 -1.80 -13.75
C PRO A 75 6.09 -0.67 -12.81
N LEU A 76 6.69 0.53 -12.90
CA LEU A 76 6.36 1.66 -12.03
C LEU A 76 4.92 2.15 -12.20
N ILE A 77 4.32 1.94 -13.37
CA ILE A 77 2.92 2.29 -13.60
C ILE A 77 2.01 1.47 -12.67
N GLN A 78 2.27 0.16 -12.52
CA GLN A 78 1.49 -0.68 -11.61
C GLN A 78 1.78 -0.34 -10.15
N VAL A 79 3.06 -0.14 -9.80
CA VAL A 79 3.47 0.29 -8.43
C VAL A 79 2.71 1.55 -8.00
N ILE A 80 2.59 2.55 -8.87
CA ILE A 80 1.85 3.79 -8.57
C ILE A 80 0.36 3.53 -8.33
N LEU A 81 -0.27 2.66 -9.14
CA LEU A 81 -1.68 2.32 -8.99
C LEU A 81 -1.92 1.55 -7.68
N ASP A 82 -1.07 0.57 -7.38
CA ASP A 82 -1.17 -0.22 -6.15
C ASP A 82 -0.93 0.66 -4.92
N CYS A 83 0.09 1.52 -4.93
CA CYS A 83 0.31 2.52 -3.88
C CYS A 83 -0.91 3.42 -3.66
N SER A 84 -1.58 3.85 -4.73
CA SER A 84 -2.79 4.68 -4.62
C SER A 84 -3.91 3.94 -3.89
N HIS A 85 -4.13 2.67 -4.20
CA HIS A 85 -5.15 1.85 -3.53
C HIS A 85 -4.78 1.54 -2.08
N LEU A 86 -3.52 1.15 -1.83
CA LEU A 86 -3.02 0.86 -0.49
C LEU A 86 -3.09 2.09 0.42
N TYR A 87 -2.73 3.27 -0.08
CA TYR A 87 -2.86 4.52 0.66
C TYR A 87 -4.31 4.81 1.03
N ASP A 88 -5.24 4.72 0.08
CA ASP A 88 -6.68 4.92 0.35
C ASP A 88 -7.20 3.95 1.42
N TYR A 89 -6.83 2.67 1.33
CA TYR A 89 -7.21 1.66 2.33
C TYR A 89 -6.63 1.94 3.70
N THR A 90 -5.35 2.27 3.81
CA THR A 90 -4.73 2.58 5.11
C THR A 90 -5.38 3.77 5.79
N VAL A 91 -5.75 4.82 5.04
CA VAL A 91 -6.47 5.97 5.59
C VAL A 91 -7.85 5.55 6.11
N LYS A 92 -8.64 4.82 5.31
CA LYS A 92 -9.98 4.36 5.70
C LYS A 92 -9.93 3.45 6.94
N LEU A 93 -8.99 2.50 6.96
CA LEU A 93 -8.80 1.59 8.07
C LEU A 93 -8.34 2.31 9.34
N LEU A 94 -7.43 3.30 9.24
CA LEU A 94 -7.02 4.13 10.37
C LEU A 94 -8.19 4.91 10.97
N PHE A 95 -9.03 5.53 10.15
CA PHE A 95 -10.23 6.21 10.62
C PHE A 95 -11.16 5.24 11.36
N LYS A 96 -11.36 4.04 10.80
CA LYS A 96 -12.18 3.00 11.42
C LYS A 96 -11.60 2.54 12.76
N LEU A 97 -10.29 2.28 12.82
CA LEU A 97 -9.62 1.89 14.06
C LEU A 97 -9.73 2.97 15.14
N HIS A 98 -9.53 4.24 14.78
CA HIS A 98 -9.69 5.36 15.70
C HIS A 98 -11.13 5.55 16.21
N SER A 99 -12.13 5.04 15.49
CA SER A 99 -13.52 5.02 15.97
C SER A 99 -13.78 3.96 17.04
N CYS A 100 -12.93 2.93 17.12
CA CYS A 100 -13.12 1.76 17.99
C CYS A 100 -12.07 1.66 19.10
N LEU A 101 -10.88 2.24 18.93
CA LEU A 101 -9.74 2.06 19.81
C LEU A 101 -9.17 3.41 20.29
N PRO A 102 -8.63 3.45 21.52
CA PRO A 102 -7.93 4.61 22.03
C PRO A 102 -6.72 4.99 21.15
N ALA A 103 -6.44 6.29 21.08
CA ALA A 103 -5.30 6.83 20.36
C ALA A 103 -3.97 6.17 20.75
N ASP A 104 -3.76 5.91 22.04
CA ASP A 104 -2.52 5.32 22.56
C ASP A 104 -2.29 3.90 22.03
N THR A 105 -3.37 3.12 21.85
CA THR A 105 -3.31 1.77 21.24
C THR A 105 -2.88 1.82 19.78
N LEU A 106 -3.16 2.93 19.09
CA LEU A 106 -2.89 3.12 17.66
C LEU A 106 -1.61 3.92 17.40
N GLN A 107 -0.79 4.18 18.42
CA GLN A 107 0.43 4.96 18.27
C GLN A 107 1.36 4.38 17.18
N GLY A 108 1.59 3.07 17.21
CA GLY A 108 2.42 2.40 16.19
C GLY A 108 1.88 2.54 14.77
N HIS A 109 0.56 2.43 14.57
CA HIS A 109 -0.08 2.61 13.27
C HIS A 109 0.07 4.04 12.75
N ARG A 110 -0.06 5.04 13.64
CA ARG A 110 0.15 6.46 13.29
C ARG A 110 1.58 6.75 12.91
N ASP A 111 2.54 6.21 13.67
CA ASP A 111 3.97 6.40 13.39
C ASP A 111 4.35 5.80 12.04
N ARG A 112 3.89 4.57 11.74
CA ARG A 112 4.10 3.93 10.44
C ARG A 112 3.47 4.72 9.30
N PHE A 113 2.23 5.19 9.48
CA PHE A 113 1.56 6.02 8.46
C PHE A 113 2.36 7.30 8.17
N LEU A 114 2.81 8.00 9.21
CA LEU A 114 3.58 9.23 9.05
C LEU A 114 4.95 8.99 8.41
N GLU A 115 5.60 7.87 8.72
CA GLU A 115 6.86 7.49 8.08
C GLU A 115 6.64 7.22 6.59
N GLN A 116 5.65 6.42 6.23
CA GLN A 116 5.37 6.07 4.84
C GLN A 116 4.85 7.27 4.03
N PHE A 117 4.04 8.14 4.62
CA PHE A 117 3.53 9.36 3.98
C PHE A 117 4.63 10.35 3.57
N ARG A 118 5.82 10.26 4.19
CA ARG A 118 6.95 11.13 3.87
C ARG A 118 7.86 10.57 2.76
N LYS A 119 7.73 9.29 2.43
CA LYS A 119 8.50 8.62 1.37
C LYS A 119 7.92 8.98 0.00
#